data_AF-A0A7C5CGA4-F1
#
_entry.id   AF-A0A7C5CGA4-F1
#
_cell.length_a   1.000
_cell.length_b   1.000
_cell.length_c   1.000
_cell.angle_alpha   90.00
_cell.angle_beta   90.00
_cell.angle_gamma   90.00
#
_symmetry.space_group_name_H-M   'P 1'
#
loop_
_entity.id
_entity.type
_entity.pdbx_description
1 polymer ?
#
loop_
_entity_poly.entity_id
_entity_poly.type
_entity_poly.pdbx_seq_one_letter_code
_entity_poly.pdbx_strand_id
1 'polypeptide(L)'
;MAQTDKLKALHNQRGYKYYTFNNFYPIERDKIYKQGNSYQFSLRCLNEEFIDNLSITLRQNINNPNFLIVQTHKRTIKQFFVNELYSVTPVIVSVGNSMFWTMKKDGDILKLQKQLYDNLEKKYFDFYGEKLLPHQNFIQLLEIKNQKPQTIWTTKNGKSFRFFGNKFR
;
A
#
# COMPACT_ATOMS: atom_id res chain seq x y z
N MET A 1 -7.37 8.61 15.73
CA MET A 1 -6.41 9.58 15.12
C MET A 1 -5.00 9.20 15.51
N ALA A 2 -3.97 9.73 14.83
CA ALA A 2 -2.57 9.52 15.23
C ALA A 2 -2.32 10.06 16.64
N GLN A 3 -1.75 9.24 17.52
CA GLN A 3 -1.65 9.53 18.95
C GLN A 3 -0.44 10.41 19.30
N THR A 4 0.69 10.23 18.61
CA THR A 4 1.91 11.01 18.84
C THR A 4 2.08 12.15 17.84
N ASP A 5 2.73 13.24 18.25
CA ASP A 5 2.91 14.41 17.37
C ASP A 5 3.80 14.09 16.16
N LYS A 6 4.79 13.20 16.33
CA LYS A 6 5.59 12.67 15.21
C LYS A 6 4.71 11.96 14.17
N LEU A 7 3.77 11.10 14.61
CA LEU A 7 2.86 10.41 13.71
C LEU A 7 1.82 11.36 13.08
N LYS A 8 1.37 12.39 13.81
CA LYS A 8 0.49 13.44 13.26
C LYS A 8 1.19 14.26 12.17
N ALA A 9 2.43 14.70 12.44
CA ALA A 9 3.25 15.41 11.47
C ALA A 9 3.48 14.54 10.22
N LEU A 10 3.89 13.28 10.42
CA LEU A 10 4.05 12.33 9.33
C LEU A 10 2.74 12.12 8.57
N HIS A 11 1.57 12.04 9.22
CA HIS A 11 0.28 11.87 8.54
C HIS A 11 -0.05 13.08 7.65
N ASN A 12 0.14 14.30 8.17
CA ASN A 12 -0.23 15.55 7.51
C ASN A 12 0.76 15.98 6.41
N GLN A 13 2.01 15.54 6.47
CA GLN A 13 3.03 15.85 5.47
C GLN A 13 2.62 15.36 4.07
N ARG A 14 2.86 16.15 3.02
CA ARG A 14 2.70 15.68 1.64
C ARG A 14 3.94 14.89 1.21
N GLY A 15 3.75 13.79 0.48
CA GLY A 15 4.85 12.98 -0.04
C GLY A 15 4.69 11.49 0.26
N TYR A 16 5.80 10.76 0.13
CA TYR A 16 5.84 9.32 0.37
C TYR A 16 5.78 9.02 1.87
N LYS A 17 5.01 7.98 2.21
CA LYS A 17 4.87 7.51 3.60
C LYS A 17 5.71 6.26 3.89
N TYR A 18 6.29 5.65 2.86
CA TYR A 18 7.17 4.50 2.94
C TYR A 18 6.61 3.26 3.65
N TYR A 19 5.27 3.13 3.69
CA TYR A 19 4.61 1.92 4.15
C TYR A 19 3.50 1.49 3.18
N THR A 20 3.17 0.21 3.25
CA THR A 20 2.01 -0.41 2.59
C THR A 20 1.36 -1.40 3.54
N PHE A 21 0.06 -1.62 3.40
CA PHE A 21 -0.71 -2.56 4.22
C PHE A 21 -1.72 -3.32 3.38
N ASN A 22 -2.10 -4.51 3.85
CA ASN A 22 -3.19 -5.28 3.26
C ASN A 22 -4.51 -5.04 4.01
N ASN A 23 -5.58 -5.66 3.52
CA ASN A 23 -6.87 -5.65 4.21
C ASN A 23 -6.92 -6.76 5.27
N PHE A 24 -7.95 -6.72 6.12
CA PHE A 24 -8.22 -7.79 7.08
C PHE A 24 -8.39 -9.15 6.40
N TYR A 25 -7.91 -10.19 7.07
CA TYR A 25 -8.00 -11.58 6.67
C TYR A 25 -8.46 -12.43 7.88
N PRO A 26 -9.30 -13.46 7.68
CA PRO A 26 -9.94 -13.85 6.42
C PRO A 26 -10.97 -12.82 5.94
N ILE A 27 -11.23 -12.81 4.62
CA ILE A 27 -12.28 -11.97 4.04
C ILE A 27 -13.62 -12.67 4.27
N GLU A 28 -14.56 -11.97 4.91
CA GLU A 28 -15.91 -12.50 5.14
C GLU A 28 -16.69 -12.68 3.83
N ARG A 29 -17.50 -13.74 3.75
CA ARG A 29 -18.26 -14.07 2.54
C ARG A 29 -19.27 -12.99 2.16
N ASP A 30 -19.93 -12.42 3.16
CA ASP A 30 -20.86 -11.30 3.01
C ASP A 30 -20.15 -9.93 3.01
N LYS A 31 -18.82 -9.93 3.11
CA LYS A 31 -17.95 -8.75 3.12
C LYS A 31 -18.20 -7.82 4.31
N ILE A 32 -18.82 -8.32 5.38
CA ILE A 32 -19.08 -7.58 6.61
C ILE A 32 -18.36 -8.28 7.75
N TYR A 33 -17.32 -7.63 8.28
CA TYR A 33 -16.59 -8.15 9.44
C TYR A 33 -17.50 -8.22 10.67
N LYS A 34 -17.49 -9.38 11.33
CA LYS A 34 -18.34 -9.72 12.47
C LYS A 34 -17.64 -9.48 13.80
N GLN A 35 -18.40 -8.98 14.77
CA GLN A 35 -17.99 -8.89 16.16
C GLN A 35 -17.69 -10.28 16.73
N GLY A 36 -16.68 -10.40 17.58
CA GLY A 36 -16.25 -11.67 18.20
C GLY A 36 -15.27 -12.49 17.34
N ASN A 37 -15.19 -12.22 16.04
CA ASN A 37 -14.21 -12.86 15.16
C ASN A 37 -12.83 -12.17 15.27
N SER A 38 -11.77 -12.97 15.09
CA SER A 38 -10.40 -12.48 15.02
C SER A 38 -9.96 -12.29 13.57
N TYR A 39 -9.42 -11.11 13.26
CA TYR A 39 -8.87 -10.80 11.94
C TYR A 39 -7.43 -10.34 12.05
N GLN A 40 -6.65 -10.61 11.01
CA GLN A 40 -5.27 -10.17 10.91
C GLN A 40 -5.09 -9.24 9.71
N PHE A 41 -4.17 -8.29 9.84
CA PHE A 41 -3.64 -7.51 8.74
C PHE A 41 -2.12 -7.41 8.91
N SER A 42 -1.43 -7.06 7.84
CA SER A 42 0.01 -6.94 7.76
C SER A 42 0.37 -5.60 7.16
N LEU A 43 1.38 -4.97 7.76
CA LEU A 43 1.95 -3.72 7.29
C LEU A 43 3.45 -3.94 7.04
N ARG A 44 3.94 -3.42 5.91
CA ARG A 44 5.37 -3.41 5.57
C ARG A 44 5.83 -1.97 5.46
N CYS A 45 6.98 -1.67 6.06
CA CYS A 45 7.60 -0.34 6.04
C CYS A 45 9.12 -0.49 5.99
N LEU A 46 9.79 0.51 5.41
CA LEU A 46 11.26 0.61 5.42
C LEU A 46 11.79 1.27 6.71
N ASN A 47 10.96 2.06 7.40
CA ASN A 47 11.35 2.76 8.62
C ASN A 47 11.01 1.90 9.85
N GLU A 48 12.04 1.35 10.49
CA GLU A 48 11.91 0.48 11.67
C GLU A 48 11.33 1.22 12.88
N GLU A 49 11.77 2.45 13.12
CA GLU A 49 11.29 3.30 14.22
C GLU A 49 9.78 3.58 14.10
N PHE A 50 9.29 3.76 12.87
CA PHE A 50 7.86 3.91 12.60
C PHE A 50 7.07 2.65 12.98
N ILE A 51 7.59 1.46 12.63
CA ILE A 51 6.95 0.18 12.97
C ILE A 51 6.90 -0.03 14.48
N ASP A 52 7.98 0.31 15.18
CA ASP A 52 8.04 0.15 16.63
C ASP A 52 7.04 1.06 17.35
N ASN A 53 7.01 2.35 16.96
CA ASN A 53 6.04 3.31 17.49
C ASN A 53 4.59 2.89 17.20
N LEU A 54 4.32 2.41 15.99
CA LEU A 54 2.99 1.92 15.60
C LEU A 54 2.59 0.68 16.42
N SER A 55 3.50 -0.28 16.59
CA SER A 55 3.26 -1.50 17.36
C SER A 55 2.97 -1.21 18.84
N ILE A 56 3.67 -0.24 19.44
CA ILE A 56 3.39 0.21 20.81
C ILE A 56 2.01 0.87 20.89
N THR A 57 1.73 1.80 19.98
CA THR A 57 0.48 2.56 19.99
C THR A 57 -0.74 1.66 19.74
N LEU A 58 -0.61 0.65 18.86
CA LEU A 58 -1.67 -0.33 18.61
C LEU A 58 -1.97 -1.17 19.87
N ARG A 59 -0.93 -1.61 20.59
CA ARG A 59 -1.09 -2.37 21.85
C ARG A 59 -1.71 -1.53 22.96
N GLN A 60 -1.45 -0.22 22.99
CA GLN A 60 -2.04 0.70 23.96
C GLN A 60 -3.50 1.06 23.64
N ASN A 61 -3.97 0.81 22.42
CA ASN A 61 -5.34 1.13 21.97
C ASN A 61 -6.37 0.09 22.44
N ILE A 62 -6.39 -0.22 23.74
CA ILE A 62 -7.26 -1.25 24.34
C ILE A 62 -8.72 -0.83 24.50
N ASN A 63 -9.01 0.47 24.51
CA ASN A 63 -10.34 1.03 24.79
C ASN A 63 -11.14 1.38 23.52
N ASN A 64 -10.85 0.72 22.40
CA ASN A 64 -11.56 1.00 21.15
C ASN A 64 -12.84 0.15 21.06
N PRO A 65 -14.03 0.76 20.89
CA PRO A 65 -15.30 0.02 20.92
C PRO A 65 -15.53 -0.88 19.70
N ASN A 66 -14.76 -0.67 18.61
CA ASN A 66 -14.95 -1.38 17.35
C ASN A 66 -13.93 -2.51 17.16
N PHE A 67 -12.68 -2.29 17.58
CA PHE A 67 -11.58 -3.23 17.36
C PHE A 67 -10.72 -3.37 18.61
N LEU A 68 -10.59 -4.59 19.13
CA LEU A 68 -9.61 -4.93 20.14
C LEU A 68 -8.35 -5.47 19.47
N ILE A 69 -7.19 -4.87 19.77
CA ILE A 69 -5.89 -5.39 19.32
C ILE A 69 -5.46 -6.51 20.26
N VAL A 70 -5.55 -7.76 19.79
CA VAL A 70 -5.17 -8.95 20.58
C VAL A 70 -3.66 -9.13 20.63
N GLN A 71 -2.98 -8.94 19.49
CA GLN A 71 -1.53 -9.19 19.38
C GLN A 71 -0.91 -8.37 18.25
N THR A 72 0.37 -8.02 18.40
CA THR A 72 1.21 -7.47 17.33
C THR A 72 2.50 -8.28 17.20
N HIS A 73 2.94 -8.48 15.96
CA HIS A 73 4.18 -9.20 15.64
C HIS A 73 5.03 -8.37 14.69
N LYS A 74 6.32 -8.22 15.01
CA LYS A 74 7.31 -7.58 14.14
C LYS A 74 8.25 -8.64 13.58
N ARG A 75 8.51 -8.58 12.28
CA ARG A 75 9.48 -9.45 11.60
C ARG A 75 10.28 -8.65 10.59
N THR A 76 11.60 -8.76 10.64
CA THR A 76 12.51 -8.21 9.64
C THR A 76 12.70 -9.20 8.50
N ILE A 77 12.57 -8.72 7.27
CA ILE A 77 12.79 -9.53 6.06
C ILE A 77 14.18 -9.23 5.54
N LYS A 78 15.06 -10.23 5.51
CA LYS A 78 16.38 -10.10 4.88
C LYS A 78 16.21 -9.92 3.37
N GLN A 79 17.15 -9.22 2.74
CA GLN A 79 17.15 -9.08 1.28
C GLN A 79 17.40 -10.44 0.62
N PHE A 80 16.71 -10.69 -0.48
CA PHE A 80 16.85 -11.88 -1.31
C PHE A 80 16.56 -11.52 -2.76
N PHE A 81 16.98 -12.38 -3.69
CA PHE A 81 16.73 -12.17 -5.10
C PHE A 81 15.24 -12.39 -5.44
N VAL A 82 14.62 -11.40 -6.07
CA VAL A 82 13.18 -11.43 -6.38
C VAL A 82 12.98 -11.84 -7.84
N ASN A 83 12.46 -13.05 -8.04
CA ASN A 83 12.15 -13.56 -9.39
C ASN A 83 10.80 -13.04 -9.92
N GLU A 84 9.80 -12.94 -9.04
CA GLU A 84 8.42 -12.64 -9.40
C GLU A 84 7.72 -11.88 -8.26
N LEU A 85 6.81 -10.97 -8.61
CA LEU A 85 5.99 -10.22 -7.66
C LEU A 85 4.53 -10.24 -8.09
N TYR A 86 3.65 -10.64 -7.18
CA TYR A 86 2.21 -10.52 -7.38
C TYR A 86 1.60 -9.51 -6.41
N SER A 87 0.56 -8.82 -6.84
CA SER A 87 -0.07 -7.79 -6.00
C SER A 87 -1.12 -8.37 -5.05
N VAL A 88 -0.87 -8.24 -3.74
CA VAL A 88 -1.81 -8.66 -2.67
C VAL A 88 -3.00 -7.71 -2.59
N THR A 89 -2.79 -6.41 -2.82
CA THR A 89 -3.81 -5.37 -2.99
C THR A 89 -3.74 -4.78 -4.40
N PRO A 90 -4.82 -4.21 -4.94
CA PRO A 90 -4.79 -3.59 -6.26
C PRO A 90 -3.75 -2.46 -6.32
N VAL A 91 -2.94 -2.45 -7.37
CA VAL A 91 -1.97 -1.39 -7.63
C VAL A 91 -2.67 -0.25 -8.34
N ILE A 92 -2.56 0.95 -7.78
CA ILE A 92 -3.14 2.17 -8.32
C ILE A 92 -2.04 2.94 -9.03
N VAL A 93 -2.26 3.26 -10.29
CA VAL A 93 -1.32 4.05 -11.11
C VAL A 93 -2.09 5.24 -11.68
N SER A 94 -1.59 6.46 -11.45
CA SER A 94 -2.22 7.70 -11.91
C SER A 94 -1.57 8.20 -13.21
N VAL A 95 -2.39 8.53 -14.21
CA VAL A 95 -1.93 8.90 -15.58
C VAL A 95 -2.11 10.39 -15.91
N GLY A 96 -2.34 11.22 -14.88
CA GLY A 96 -2.60 12.67 -15.03
C GLY A 96 -4.10 13.02 -14.90
N ASN A 97 -4.42 14.30 -14.65
CA ASN A 97 -5.78 14.83 -14.50
C ASN A 97 -6.69 14.02 -13.56
N SER A 98 -6.14 13.53 -12.45
CA SER A 98 -6.86 12.68 -11.48
C SER A 98 -7.44 11.38 -12.07
N MET A 99 -6.90 10.93 -13.21
CA MET A 99 -7.27 9.67 -13.85
C MET A 99 -6.32 8.54 -13.44
N PHE A 100 -6.86 7.33 -13.48
CA PHE A 100 -6.14 6.10 -13.18
C PHE A 100 -5.94 5.30 -14.45
N TRP A 101 -4.79 4.63 -14.54
CA TRP A 101 -4.48 3.76 -15.64
C TRP A 101 -5.47 2.59 -15.68
N THR A 102 -6.07 2.36 -16.85
CA THR A 102 -6.92 1.20 -17.11
C THR A 102 -6.74 0.76 -18.55
N MET A 103 -6.94 -0.53 -18.83
CA MET A 103 -6.92 -1.06 -20.19
C MET A 103 -7.86 -0.30 -21.14
N LYS A 104 -9.04 0.12 -20.64
CA LYS A 104 -10.04 0.79 -21.47
C LYS A 104 -9.72 2.25 -21.82
N LYS A 105 -8.99 2.95 -20.94
CA LYS A 105 -8.74 4.39 -21.11
C LYS A 105 -7.36 4.71 -21.69
N ASP A 106 -6.34 3.97 -21.27
CA ASP A 106 -4.96 4.22 -21.68
C ASP A 106 -4.47 3.07 -22.54
N GLY A 107 -4.56 1.82 -22.05
CA GLY A 107 -4.22 0.61 -22.82
C GLY A 107 -2.74 0.42 -23.11
N ASP A 108 -1.92 1.47 -22.95
CA ASP A 108 -0.48 1.43 -23.16
C ASP A 108 0.25 0.77 -21.96
N ILE A 109 0.74 -0.44 -22.19
CA ILE A 109 1.49 -1.24 -21.22
C ILE A 109 2.91 -0.72 -21.02
N LEU A 110 3.57 -0.20 -22.06
CA LEU A 110 4.93 0.34 -21.94
C LEU A 110 4.94 1.59 -21.07
N LYS A 111 3.93 2.45 -21.24
CA LYS A 111 3.71 3.60 -20.36
C LYS A 111 3.42 3.19 -18.92
N LEU A 112 2.62 2.13 -18.71
CA LEU A 112 2.37 1.60 -17.37
C LEU A 112 3.66 1.10 -16.70
N GLN A 113 4.45 0.29 -17.42
CA GLN A 113 5.74 -0.22 -16.92
C GLN A 113 6.68 0.93 -16.58
N LYS A 114 6.78 1.94 -17.45
CA LYS A 114 7.58 3.14 -17.19
C LYS A 114 7.10 3.89 -15.95
N GLN A 115 5.79 4.09 -15.78
CA GLN A 115 5.26 4.79 -14.60
C GLN A 115 5.53 4.04 -13.29
N LEU A 116 5.43 2.71 -13.30
CA LEU A 116 5.78 1.88 -12.14
C LEU A 116 7.28 2.01 -11.81
N TYR A 117 8.12 1.94 -12.84
CA TYR A 117 9.56 2.07 -12.73
C TYR A 117 9.98 3.45 -12.20
N ASP A 118 9.54 4.53 -12.86
CA ASP A 118 9.83 5.92 -12.47
C ASP A 118 9.35 6.21 -11.04
N ASN A 119 8.21 5.64 -10.63
CA ASN A 119 7.69 5.84 -9.27
C ASN A 119 8.53 5.10 -8.22
N LEU A 120 9.04 3.92 -8.54
CA LEU A 120 9.96 3.18 -7.67
C LEU A 120 11.27 3.95 -7.51
N GLU A 121 11.90 4.39 -8.60
CA GLU A 121 13.16 5.15 -8.55
C GLU A 121 13.01 6.42 -7.73
N LYS A 122 11.93 7.18 -7.93
CA LYS A 122 11.66 8.39 -7.14
C LYS A 122 11.51 8.10 -5.65
N LYS A 123 10.80 7.02 -5.29
CA LYS A 123 10.63 6.61 -3.88
C LYS A 123 11.94 6.12 -3.28
N TYR A 124 12.75 5.40 -4.05
CA TYR A 124 14.06 4.94 -3.63
C TYR A 124 14.98 6.13 -3.34
N PHE A 125 15.10 7.06 -4.31
CA PHE A 125 15.91 8.26 -4.16
C PHE A 125 15.45 9.14 -2.99
N ASP A 126 14.14 9.35 -2.82
CA ASP A 126 13.59 10.15 -1.70
C ASP A 126 13.89 9.51 -0.33
N PHE A 127 13.98 8.19 -0.25
CA PHE A 127 14.24 7.47 1.00
C PHE A 127 15.73 7.33 1.32
N TYR A 128 16.54 6.92 0.34
CA TYR A 128 17.96 6.59 0.54
C TYR A 128 18.90 7.75 0.21
N GLY A 129 18.44 8.76 -0.53
CA GLY A 129 19.29 9.84 -1.05
C GLY A 129 20.20 9.43 -2.21
N GLU A 130 20.07 8.19 -2.68
CA GLU A 130 20.91 7.60 -3.72
C GLU A 130 20.08 7.28 -4.96
N LYS A 131 20.63 7.56 -6.15
CA LYS A 131 19.98 7.17 -7.39
C LYS A 131 20.31 5.72 -7.70
N LEU A 132 19.30 4.96 -8.10
CA LEU A 132 19.55 3.70 -8.78
C LEU A 132 20.21 4.00 -10.13
N LEU A 133 21.18 3.17 -10.53
CA LEU A 133 21.79 3.19 -11.86
C LEU A 133 21.53 1.85 -12.58
N PRO A 134 20.28 1.51 -12.92
CA PRO A 134 19.99 0.20 -13.47
C PRO A 134 20.45 0.13 -14.93
N HIS A 135 21.06 -0.98 -15.31
CA HIS A 135 21.40 -1.25 -16.71
C HIS A 135 20.14 -1.53 -17.55
N GLN A 136 19.04 -1.93 -16.91
CA GLN A 136 17.75 -2.25 -17.54
C GLN A 136 16.58 -2.03 -16.57
N ASN A 137 15.36 -1.95 -17.10
CA ASN A 137 14.14 -1.92 -16.28
C ASN A 137 14.02 -3.23 -15.47
N PHE A 138 13.72 -3.13 -14.18
CA PHE A 138 13.52 -4.32 -13.33
C PHE A 138 12.24 -5.08 -13.68
N ILE A 139 11.27 -4.41 -14.31
CA ILE A 139 10.04 -5.03 -14.83
C ILE A 139 10.32 -5.51 -16.24
N GLN A 140 10.70 -6.79 -16.35
CA GLN A 140 10.90 -7.44 -17.65
C GLN A 140 9.58 -7.94 -18.25
N LEU A 141 8.67 -8.40 -17.41
CA LEU A 141 7.34 -8.89 -17.78
C LEU A 141 6.31 -8.29 -16.81
N LEU A 142 5.13 -7.96 -17.33
CA LEU A 142 4.00 -7.49 -16.54
C LEU A 142 2.72 -8.15 -17.04
N GLU A 143 2.08 -8.96 -16.19
CA GLU A 143 0.82 -9.62 -16.47
C GLU A 143 -0.33 -8.95 -15.70
N ILE A 144 -1.42 -8.60 -16.39
CA ILE A 144 -2.63 -8.06 -15.75
C ILE A 144 -3.58 -9.22 -15.43
N LYS A 145 -3.85 -9.45 -14.15
CA LYS A 145 -4.62 -10.62 -13.68
C LYS A 145 -6.12 -10.39 -13.60
N ASN A 146 -6.60 -9.15 -13.70
CA ASN A 146 -8.01 -8.80 -13.57
C ASN A 146 -8.60 -8.31 -14.90
N GLN A 147 -9.78 -8.81 -15.27
CA GLN A 147 -10.49 -8.36 -16.47
C GLN A 147 -11.02 -6.92 -16.36
N LYS A 148 -11.44 -6.51 -15.15
CA LYS A 148 -11.93 -5.16 -14.85
C LYS A 148 -11.16 -4.58 -13.66
N PRO A 149 -10.79 -3.29 -13.69
CA PRO A 149 -10.14 -2.63 -12.56
C PRO A 149 -10.97 -2.74 -11.29
N GLN A 150 -10.31 -2.99 -10.16
CA GLN A 150 -10.95 -2.99 -8.85
C GLN A 150 -11.20 -1.56 -8.41
N THR A 151 -12.41 -1.30 -7.93
CA THR A 151 -12.81 0.00 -7.39
C THR A 151 -12.57 0.03 -5.89
N ILE A 152 -11.90 1.08 -5.41
CA ILE A 152 -11.69 1.32 -3.99
C ILE A 152 -12.30 2.68 -3.66
N TRP A 153 -13.26 2.68 -2.73
CA TRP A 153 -13.90 3.89 -2.23
C TRP A 153 -13.21 4.37 -0.96
N THR A 154 -12.98 5.67 -0.86
CA THR A 154 -12.52 6.30 0.38
C THR A 154 -13.24 7.62 0.59
N THR A 155 -13.31 8.07 1.84
CA THR A 155 -13.83 9.40 2.17
C THR A 155 -12.73 10.20 2.85
N LYS A 156 -12.54 11.45 2.44
CA LYS A 156 -11.66 12.40 3.11
C LYS A 156 -12.37 13.74 3.23
N ASN A 157 -12.47 14.26 4.46
CA ASN A 157 -13.14 15.53 4.76
C ASN A 157 -14.56 15.62 4.17
N GLY A 158 -15.37 14.56 4.34
CA GLY A 158 -16.74 14.47 3.82
C GLY A 158 -16.87 14.27 2.30
N LYS A 159 -15.76 14.30 1.54
CA LYS A 159 -15.76 14.05 0.09
C LYS A 159 -15.40 12.60 -0.19
N SER A 160 -16.22 11.94 -1.01
CA SER A 160 -15.98 10.58 -1.47
C SER A 160 -15.07 10.59 -2.70
N PHE A 161 -14.05 9.75 -2.68
CA PHE A 161 -13.11 9.54 -3.77
C PHE A 161 -13.13 8.08 -4.20
N ARG A 162 -12.94 7.86 -5.49
CA ARG A 162 -12.92 6.54 -6.09
C ARG A 162 -11.59 6.30 -6.76
N PHE A 163 -10.87 5.28 -6.34
CA PHE A 163 -9.67 4.80 -7.00
C PHE A 163 -9.97 3.60 -7.88
N PHE A 164 -9.19 3.45 -8.94
CA PHE A 164 -9.16 2.24 -9.75
C PHE A 164 -7.76 1.63 -9.69
N GLY A 165 -7.69 0.35 -9.35
CA GLY A 165 -6.44 -0.40 -9.29
C GLY A 165 -6.54 -1.71 -10.05
N ASN A 166 -5.38 -2.21 -10.48
CA ASN A 166 -5.27 -3.49 -11.19
C ASN A 166 -4.46 -4.51 -10.38
N LYS A 167 -4.66 -5.78 -10.68
CA LYS A 167 -3.91 -6.89 -10.15
C LYS A 167 -2.81 -7.24 -11.14
N PHE A 168 -1.58 -7.32 -10.64
CA PHE A 168 -0.41 -7.60 -11.46
C PHE A 168 0.30 -8.85 -10.96
N ARG A 169 0.97 -9.52 -11.89
CA ARG A 169 1.95 -10.58 -11.69
C ARG A 169 3.15 -10.30 -12.57
#